data_AF-A0A7M6DPV8-F1
#
_entry.id   AF-A0A7M6DPV8-F1
#
_cell.length_a   1.000
_cell.length_b   1.000
_cell.length_c   1.000
_cell.angle_alpha   90.00
_cell.angle_beta   90.00
_cell.angle_gamma   90.00
#
_symmetry.space_group_name_H-M   'P 1'
#
loop_
_entity.id
_entity.type
_entity.pdbx_description
1 polymer ?
#
loop_
_entity_poly.entity_id
_entity_poly.type
_entity_poly.pdbx_seq_one_letter_code
_entity_poly.pdbx_strand_id
1 'polypeptide(L)'
;MARTVGKGCFMSKVDIRHAFRLCPVHPEDRSLLGYLWQERYFVDVCLPFGNRSSPCIFNSFADALQWILVHRFSLSALTHYLDDFFLCCPLRDQAEYEMLLIQSVFGSIGVPVAEDKLEGPSQVLSYLGIEIDSVTFTIRLPANKLASLRDLVGSWIDKRKCVKRDLLSLIGSLSFARKVIKPGRIFLRRLIDLSTTVSKLHHHIDIPFSVRLDLCMWSEFLSSWNGCSILPDPPVSSVSLSLSSDASFKGLRVFFFKANGFLILGLTICQVLLTLLCLNSLLFMLHFQPLASPWSTSRLFSTPTTSQLSPSGLLVLPRINKLWVSCANFSSLLPG
;
A
#
# COMPACT_ATOMS: atom_id res chain seq x y z
N MET A 1 -13.57 -5.89 -4.52
CA MET A 1 -13.82 -6.10 -5.96
C MET A 1 -13.91 -7.58 -6.28
N ALA A 2 -12.83 -8.30 -6.65
CA ALA A 2 -12.88 -9.75 -6.94
C ALA A 2 -13.65 -10.58 -5.88
N ARG A 3 -13.41 -10.35 -4.59
CA ARG A 3 -14.15 -11.00 -3.49
C ARG A 3 -15.67 -10.69 -3.45
N THR A 4 -16.08 -9.54 -3.94
CA THR A 4 -17.48 -9.10 -4.03
C THR A 4 -18.19 -9.73 -5.23
N VAL A 5 -17.48 -9.85 -6.36
CA VAL A 5 -18.02 -10.44 -7.60
C VAL A 5 -18.10 -11.97 -7.49
N GLY A 6 -17.12 -12.60 -6.82
CA GLY A 6 -17.15 -14.01 -6.45
C GLY A 6 -15.98 -14.83 -6.97
N LYS A 7 -16.03 -16.13 -6.68
CA LYS A 7 -15.03 -17.11 -7.12
C LYS A 7 -15.18 -17.38 -8.63
N GLY A 8 -14.07 -17.44 -9.35
CA GLY A 8 -14.04 -17.62 -10.80
C GLY A 8 -14.36 -16.36 -11.62
N CYS A 9 -14.45 -15.18 -11.01
CA CYS A 9 -14.66 -13.93 -11.75
C CYS A 9 -13.51 -13.63 -12.73
N PHE A 10 -13.83 -12.99 -13.84
CA PHE A 10 -12.88 -12.52 -14.83
C PHE A 10 -12.40 -11.12 -14.45
N MET A 11 -11.10 -10.92 -14.53
CA MET A 11 -10.42 -9.68 -14.20
C MET A 11 -9.74 -9.13 -15.43
N SER A 12 -9.75 -7.81 -15.57
CA SER A 12 -9.11 -7.11 -16.67
C SER A 12 -8.39 -5.86 -16.17
N LYS A 13 -7.32 -5.48 -16.85
CA LYS A 13 -6.51 -4.30 -16.57
C LYS A 13 -6.45 -3.40 -17.81
N VAL A 14 -6.61 -2.09 -17.60
CA VAL A 14 -6.47 -1.06 -18.63
C VAL A 14 -5.47 -0.02 -18.13
N ASP A 15 -4.43 0.27 -18.91
CA ASP A 15 -3.36 1.22 -18.59
C ASP A 15 -3.50 2.47 -19.46
N ILE A 16 -3.43 3.66 -18.85
CA ILE A 16 -3.50 4.94 -19.58
C ILE A 16 -2.12 5.31 -20.13
N ARG A 17 -2.02 5.45 -21.44
CA ARG A 17 -0.77 5.80 -22.11
C ARG A 17 -0.36 7.24 -21.81
N HIS A 18 0.91 7.46 -21.49
CA HIS A 18 1.47 8.78 -21.17
C HIS A 18 0.69 9.52 -20.05
N ALA A 19 0.40 8.81 -18.96
CA ALA A 19 -0.08 9.38 -17.70
C ALA A 19 0.69 10.67 -17.31
N PHE A 20 0.01 11.56 -16.59
CA PHE A 20 0.43 12.95 -16.30
C PHE A 20 0.49 13.88 -17.53
N ARG A 21 0.94 13.43 -18.70
CA ARG A 21 1.01 14.29 -19.91
C ARG A 21 -0.37 14.69 -20.46
N LEU A 22 -1.43 13.98 -20.08
CA LEU A 22 -2.82 14.35 -20.36
C LEU A 22 -3.29 15.59 -19.58
N CYS A 23 -2.61 15.96 -18.50
CA CYS A 23 -2.99 17.10 -17.65
C CYS A 23 -2.09 18.31 -18.00
N PRO A 24 -2.58 19.31 -18.75
CA PRO A 24 -1.81 20.52 -19.03
C PRO A 24 -1.59 21.35 -17.76
N VAL A 25 -0.42 21.99 -17.66
CA VAL A 25 -0.09 22.93 -16.59
C VAL A 25 -0.57 24.32 -16.97
N HIS A 26 -1.19 25.01 -16.01
CA HIS A 26 -1.68 26.37 -16.16
C HIS A 26 -0.53 27.31 -16.59
N PRO A 27 -0.72 28.21 -17.58
CA PRO A 27 0.38 29.00 -18.14
C PRO A 27 1.24 29.77 -17.11
N GLU A 28 0.64 30.25 -16.03
CA GLU A 28 1.34 30.99 -14.96
C GLU A 28 2.29 30.10 -14.16
N ASP A 29 1.93 28.83 -13.91
CA ASP A 29 2.73 27.87 -13.14
C ASP A 29 3.89 27.27 -13.95
N ARG A 30 3.87 27.39 -15.29
CA ARG A 30 4.91 26.82 -16.17
C ARG A 30 6.31 27.36 -15.85
N SER A 31 6.41 28.61 -15.40
CA SER A 31 7.69 29.21 -14.98
C SER A 31 8.37 28.45 -13.82
N LEU A 32 7.61 27.68 -13.03
CA LEU A 32 8.11 26.86 -11.92
C LEU A 32 8.66 25.49 -12.39
N LEU A 33 8.42 25.11 -13.65
CA LEU A 33 8.77 23.81 -14.24
C LEU A 33 9.88 23.92 -15.30
N GLY A 34 10.69 24.97 -15.22
CA GLY A 34 11.82 25.20 -16.11
C GLY A 34 13.05 24.35 -15.73
N TYR A 35 13.76 23.82 -16.72
CA TYR A 35 15.04 23.15 -16.56
C TYR A 35 16.02 23.49 -17.68
N LEU A 36 17.32 23.38 -17.39
CA LEU A 36 18.40 23.64 -18.34
C LEU A 36 18.98 22.31 -18.83
N TRP A 37 19.05 22.13 -20.15
CA TRP A 37 19.66 20.95 -20.79
C TRP A 37 20.43 21.37 -22.04
N GLN A 38 21.69 20.95 -22.17
CA GLN A 38 22.57 21.32 -23.30
C GLN A 38 22.53 22.83 -23.62
N GLU A 39 22.71 23.65 -22.57
CA GLU A 39 22.68 25.13 -22.62
C GLU A 39 21.36 25.75 -23.15
N ARG A 40 20.28 24.96 -23.22
CA ARG A 40 18.94 25.43 -23.61
C ARG A 40 17.94 25.27 -22.48
N TYR A 41 17.08 26.27 -22.32
CA TYR A 41 15.98 26.24 -21.36
C TYR A 41 14.77 25.52 -21.96
N PHE A 42 14.22 24.59 -21.20
CA PHE A 42 12.99 23.87 -21.50
C PHE A 42 11.99 24.05 -20.36
N VAL A 43 10.71 23.95 -20.67
CA VAL A 43 9.61 24.10 -19.72
C VAL A 43 8.57 23.03 -19.98
N ASP A 44 8.19 22.28 -18.95
CA ASP A 44 7.12 21.30 -19.04
C ASP A 44 5.73 21.97 -19.12
N VAL A 45 5.02 21.75 -20.23
CA VAL A 45 3.67 22.29 -20.47
C VAL A 45 2.53 21.42 -19.92
N CYS A 46 2.84 20.18 -19.52
CA CYS A 46 1.94 19.23 -18.87
C CYS A 46 2.63 18.67 -17.62
N LEU A 47 1.87 18.07 -16.69
CA LEU A 47 2.40 17.58 -15.41
C LEU A 47 3.68 16.73 -15.60
N PRO A 48 4.81 17.13 -15.00
CA PRO A 48 6.07 16.42 -15.15
C PRO A 48 6.19 15.25 -14.16
N PHE A 49 6.97 14.25 -14.54
CA PHE A 49 7.38 13.16 -13.66
C PHE A 49 8.33 13.69 -12.56
N GLY A 50 8.30 13.07 -11.39
CA GLY A 50 9.13 13.45 -10.24
C GLY A 50 8.59 14.64 -9.42
N ASN A 51 7.66 15.44 -9.95
CA ASN A 51 6.97 16.45 -9.16
C ASN A 51 6.00 15.78 -8.15
N ARG A 52 6.06 16.22 -6.89
CA ARG A 52 5.27 15.69 -5.77
C ARG A 52 3.75 15.90 -5.93
N SER A 53 3.32 16.96 -6.63
CA SER A 53 1.88 17.23 -6.80
C SER A 53 1.25 16.47 -7.98
N SER A 54 2.02 16.12 -9.01
CA SER A 54 1.51 15.50 -10.25
C SER A 54 0.65 14.24 -10.01
N PRO A 55 1.04 13.27 -9.15
CA PRO A 55 0.24 12.08 -8.91
C PRO A 55 -1.12 12.39 -8.25
N CYS A 56 -1.18 13.40 -7.38
CA CYS A 56 -2.42 13.79 -6.70
C CYS A 56 -3.40 14.43 -7.70
N ILE A 57 -2.91 15.36 -8.52
CA ILE A 57 -3.71 16.06 -9.54
C ILE A 57 -4.23 15.06 -10.57
N PHE A 58 -3.40 14.13 -11.03
CA PHE A 58 -3.80 13.09 -11.96
C PHE A 58 -4.77 12.07 -11.33
N ASN A 59 -4.63 11.75 -10.04
CA ASN A 59 -5.62 10.90 -9.38
C ASN A 59 -7.01 11.55 -9.41
N SER A 60 -7.12 12.86 -9.16
CA SER A 60 -8.41 13.56 -9.28
C SER A 60 -9.01 13.53 -10.70
N PHE A 61 -8.17 13.46 -11.74
CA PHE A 61 -8.61 13.25 -13.12
C PHE A 61 -9.07 11.79 -13.34
N ALA A 62 -8.33 10.80 -12.84
CA ALA A 62 -8.69 9.40 -12.93
C ALA A 62 -9.94 9.04 -12.09
N ASP A 63 -10.13 9.69 -10.93
CA ASP A 63 -11.35 9.66 -10.11
C ASP A 63 -12.57 10.11 -10.94
N ALA A 64 -12.43 11.17 -11.75
CA ALA A 64 -13.48 11.65 -12.64
C ALA A 64 -13.78 10.66 -13.79
N LEU A 65 -12.74 10.04 -14.38
CA LEU A 65 -12.92 8.99 -15.39
C LEU A 65 -13.64 7.76 -14.80
N GLN A 66 -13.24 7.30 -13.60
CA GLN A 66 -13.94 6.23 -12.90
C GLN A 66 -15.38 6.64 -12.60
N TRP A 67 -15.63 7.87 -12.14
CA TRP A 67 -16.98 8.35 -11.85
C TRP A 67 -17.88 8.29 -13.09
N ILE A 68 -17.40 8.73 -14.26
CA ILE A 68 -18.13 8.64 -15.53
C ILE A 68 -18.46 7.19 -15.87
N LEU A 69 -17.48 6.29 -15.82
CA LEU A 69 -17.68 4.87 -16.14
C LEU A 69 -18.67 4.18 -15.19
N VAL A 70 -18.60 4.46 -13.89
CA VAL A 70 -19.51 3.89 -12.90
C VAL A 70 -20.94 4.44 -13.05
N HIS A 71 -21.11 5.76 -13.20
CA HIS A 71 -22.44 6.39 -13.12
C HIS A 71 -23.15 6.53 -14.47
N ARG A 72 -22.42 6.68 -15.58
CA ARG A 72 -23.01 6.86 -16.92
C ARG A 72 -23.16 5.54 -17.68
N PHE A 73 -22.28 4.58 -17.41
CA PHE A 73 -22.16 3.31 -18.12
C PHE A 73 -22.39 2.07 -17.23
N SER A 74 -22.65 2.26 -15.92
CA SER A 74 -23.00 1.21 -14.97
C SER A 74 -21.92 0.14 -14.72
N LEU A 75 -20.63 0.47 -14.88
CA LEU A 75 -19.52 -0.43 -14.54
C LEU A 75 -19.39 -0.59 -13.01
N SER A 76 -20.18 -1.48 -12.44
CA SER A 76 -20.33 -1.67 -10.98
C SER A 76 -19.07 -2.12 -10.25
N ALA A 77 -18.12 -2.74 -10.96
CA ALA A 77 -16.92 -3.35 -10.40
C ALA A 77 -15.65 -2.85 -11.09
N LEU A 78 -15.51 -1.52 -11.13
CA LEU A 78 -14.32 -0.80 -11.59
C LEU A 78 -13.64 -0.04 -10.44
N THR A 79 -12.31 -0.11 -10.40
CA THR A 79 -11.44 0.72 -9.56
C THR A 79 -10.19 1.14 -10.34
N HIS A 80 -9.46 2.15 -9.89
CA HIS A 80 -8.16 2.51 -10.45
C HIS A 80 -7.13 2.75 -9.34
N TYR A 81 -5.87 2.78 -9.73
CA TYR A 81 -4.76 3.31 -8.94
C TYR A 81 -3.85 4.10 -9.87
N LEU A 82 -3.93 5.43 -9.78
CA LEU A 82 -3.33 6.34 -10.77
C LEU A 82 -3.79 5.99 -12.20
N ASP A 83 -2.90 5.48 -13.04
CA ASP A 83 -3.10 5.12 -14.45
C ASP A 83 -3.50 3.65 -14.68
N ASP A 84 -3.39 2.81 -13.65
CA ASP A 84 -3.83 1.41 -13.68
C ASP A 84 -5.33 1.29 -13.35
N PHE A 85 -6.18 1.08 -14.34
CA PHE A 85 -7.60 0.74 -14.17
C PHE A 85 -7.78 -0.79 -14.06
N PHE A 86 -8.65 -1.24 -13.17
CA PHE A 86 -8.87 -2.65 -12.86
C PHE A 86 -10.36 -2.98 -12.71
N LEU A 87 -10.76 -4.05 -13.39
CA LEU A 87 -12.13 -4.51 -13.57
C LEU A 87 -12.31 -5.91 -12.99
N CYS A 88 -13.52 -6.23 -12.52
CA CYS A 88 -13.92 -7.60 -12.20
C CYS A 88 -15.35 -7.86 -12.66
N CYS A 89 -15.57 -8.81 -13.56
CA CYS A 89 -16.92 -9.22 -14.02
C CYS A 89 -17.17 -10.70 -13.69
N PRO A 90 -18.42 -11.13 -13.44
CA PRO A 90 -18.73 -12.53 -13.18
C PRO A 90 -18.57 -13.41 -14.43
N LEU A 91 -18.80 -12.85 -15.62
CA LEU A 91 -18.76 -13.54 -16.90
C LEU A 91 -17.65 -12.99 -17.80
N ARG A 92 -17.11 -13.85 -18.68
CA ARG A 92 -16.03 -13.50 -19.60
C ARG A 92 -16.48 -12.44 -20.61
N ASP A 93 -17.61 -12.70 -21.28
CA ASP A 93 -18.16 -11.85 -22.34
C ASP A 93 -18.52 -10.44 -21.81
N GLN A 94 -18.96 -10.36 -20.54
CA GLN A 94 -19.18 -9.09 -19.86
C GLN A 94 -17.87 -8.33 -19.65
N ALA A 95 -16.77 -9.00 -19.27
CA ALA A 95 -15.47 -8.35 -19.14
C ALA A 95 -14.91 -7.88 -20.50
N GLU A 96 -15.11 -8.63 -21.58
CA GLU A 96 -14.74 -8.18 -22.95
C GLU A 96 -15.54 -6.94 -23.36
N TYR A 97 -16.86 -6.96 -23.11
CA TYR A 97 -17.73 -5.81 -23.38
C TYR A 97 -17.33 -4.57 -22.56
N GLU A 98 -17.11 -4.70 -21.24
CA GLU A 98 -16.71 -3.58 -20.38
C GLU A 98 -15.32 -3.02 -20.75
N MET A 99 -14.37 -3.87 -21.18
CA MET A 99 -13.06 -3.42 -21.71
C MET A 99 -13.20 -2.64 -23.01
N LEU A 100 -14.02 -3.11 -23.96
CA LEU A 100 -14.28 -2.40 -25.22
C LEU A 100 -15.02 -1.08 -24.97
N LEU A 101 -15.97 -1.08 -24.03
CA LEU A 101 -16.69 0.11 -23.62
C LEU A 101 -15.74 1.16 -23.03
N ILE A 102 -14.83 0.78 -22.13
CA ILE A 102 -13.80 1.70 -21.61
C ILE A 102 -12.93 2.27 -22.73
N GLN A 103 -12.44 1.44 -23.65
CA GLN A 103 -11.64 1.91 -24.78
C GLN A 103 -12.41 2.92 -25.65
N SER A 104 -13.69 2.67 -25.95
CA SER A 104 -14.54 3.59 -26.71
C SER A 104 -14.80 4.92 -25.97
N VAL A 105 -15.07 4.87 -24.67
CA VAL A 105 -15.31 6.05 -23.83
C VAL A 105 -14.04 6.87 -23.72
N PHE A 106 -12.89 6.24 -23.45
CA PHE A 106 -11.60 6.92 -23.36
C PHE A 106 -11.21 7.53 -24.70
N GLY A 107 -11.39 6.82 -25.81
CA GLY A 107 -11.23 7.37 -27.17
C GLY A 107 -12.10 8.60 -27.43
N SER A 108 -13.38 8.58 -27.00
CA SER A 108 -14.29 9.72 -27.16
C SER A 108 -13.92 10.96 -26.32
N ILE A 109 -13.22 10.76 -25.20
CA ILE A 109 -12.78 11.83 -24.29
C ILE A 109 -11.32 12.29 -24.61
N GLY A 110 -10.64 11.60 -25.52
CA GLY A 110 -9.24 11.88 -25.88
C GLY A 110 -8.20 11.31 -24.89
N VAL A 111 -8.58 10.28 -24.12
CA VAL A 111 -7.69 9.53 -23.23
C VAL A 111 -7.09 8.34 -24.00
N PRO A 112 -5.79 8.31 -24.27
CA PRO A 112 -5.17 7.20 -24.99
C PRO A 112 -4.96 5.98 -24.06
N VAL A 113 -5.39 4.81 -24.52
CA VAL A 113 -5.14 3.52 -23.86
C VAL A 113 -3.80 2.95 -24.35
N ALA A 114 -3.06 2.27 -23.48
CA ALA A 114 -1.89 1.48 -23.86
C ALA A 114 -2.34 0.06 -24.26
N GLU A 115 -2.68 -0.12 -25.54
CA GLU A 115 -3.14 -1.40 -26.11
C GLU A 115 -2.14 -2.55 -25.87
N ASP A 116 -0.84 -2.24 -25.88
CA ASP A 116 0.26 -3.18 -25.59
C ASP A 116 0.30 -3.70 -24.14
N LYS A 117 -0.47 -3.06 -23.24
CA LYS A 117 -0.56 -3.41 -21.82
C LYS A 117 -1.98 -3.77 -21.38
N LEU A 118 -2.92 -3.95 -22.32
CA LEU A 118 -4.24 -4.50 -22.00
C LEU A 118 -4.06 -5.95 -21.53
N GLU A 119 -4.46 -6.23 -20.29
CA GLU A 119 -4.44 -7.59 -19.73
C GLU A 119 -5.86 -8.06 -19.43
N GLY A 120 -6.15 -9.31 -19.79
CA GLY A 120 -7.46 -9.94 -19.57
C GLY A 120 -8.39 -9.93 -20.80
N PRO A 121 -9.62 -10.45 -20.65
CA PRO A 121 -10.19 -10.99 -19.42
C PRO A 121 -9.52 -12.30 -18.99
N SER A 122 -9.06 -12.36 -17.74
CA SER A 122 -8.39 -13.52 -17.16
C SER A 122 -8.86 -13.78 -15.74
N GLN A 123 -8.90 -15.06 -15.34
CA GLN A 123 -9.17 -15.44 -13.95
C GLN A 123 -7.90 -15.40 -13.07
N VAL A 124 -6.73 -15.20 -13.68
CA VAL A 124 -5.45 -14.96 -13.00
C VAL A 124 -4.82 -13.69 -13.58
N LEU A 125 -4.65 -12.65 -12.78
CA LEU A 125 -4.13 -11.35 -13.24
C LEU A 125 -3.21 -10.69 -12.20
N SER A 126 -2.16 -10.00 -12.66
CA SER A 126 -1.23 -9.26 -11.80
C SER A 126 -1.63 -7.79 -11.66
N TYR A 127 -2.06 -7.39 -10.46
CA TYR A 127 -2.45 -6.01 -10.16
C TYR A 127 -1.64 -5.43 -9.00
N LEU A 128 -1.09 -4.22 -9.17
CA LEU A 128 -0.20 -3.55 -8.22
C LEU A 128 0.96 -4.44 -7.71
N GLY A 129 1.42 -5.34 -8.59
CA GLY A 129 2.51 -6.27 -8.32
C GLY A 129 2.17 -7.47 -7.43
N ILE A 130 0.88 -7.74 -7.20
CA ILE A 130 0.35 -8.95 -6.56
C ILE A 130 -0.46 -9.71 -7.62
N GLU A 131 -0.28 -11.02 -7.69
CA GLU A 131 -1.09 -11.88 -8.56
C GLU A 131 -2.35 -12.32 -7.81
N ILE A 132 -3.51 -12.13 -8.45
CA ILE A 132 -4.83 -12.48 -7.94
C ILE A 132 -5.33 -13.66 -8.77
N ASP A 133 -5.67 -14.77 -8.10
CA ASP A 133 -6.24 -15.96 -8.71
C ASP A 133 -7.68 -16.10 -8.22
N SER A 134 -8.66 -15.83 -9.09
CA SER A 134 -10.07 -15.89 -8.74
C SER A 134 -10.61 -17.32 -8.67
N VAL A 135 -9.96 -18.29 -9.33
CA VAL A 135 -10.36 -19.71 -9.35
C VAL A 135 -9.98 -20.39 -8.04
N THR A 136 -8.74 -20.24 -7.58
CA THR A 136 -8.33 -20.71 -6.24
C THR A 136 -8.81 -19.76 -5.14
N PHE A 137 -9.18 -18.52 -5.51
CA PHE A 137 -9.58 -17.43 -4.60
C PHE A 137 -8.45 -16.96 -3.67
N THR A 138 -7.22 -16.98 -4.19
CA THR A 138 -6.00 -16.69 -3.44
C THR A 138 -5.26 -15.47 -4.01
N ILE A 139 -4.42 -14.87 -3.17
CA ILE A 139 -3.44 -13.87 -3.58
C ILE A 139 -2.03 -14.42 -3.41
N ARG A 140 -1.16 -14.18 -4.40
CA ARG A 140 0.25 -14.62 -4.38
C ARG A 140 1.19 -13.53 -4.90
N LEU A 141 2.44 -13.59 -4.47
CA LEU A 141 3.52 -12.86 -5.13
C LEU A 141 3.84 -13.56 -6.45
N PRO A 142 3.97 -12.83 -7.58
CA PRO A 142 4.46 -13.39 -8.84
C PRO A 142 5.80 -14.11 -8.65
N ALA A 143 5.99 -15.23 -9.36
CA ALA A 143 7.13 -16.13 -9.16
C ALA A 143 8.49 -15.40 -9.17
N ASN A 144 8.70 -14.48 -10.13
CA ASN A 144 9.93 -13.71 -10.26
C ASN A 144 10.21 -12.85 -9.01
N LYS A 145 9.20 -12.19 -8.45
CA LYS A 145 9.34 -11.39 -7.23
C LYS A 145 9.57 -12.25 -5.99
N LEU A 146 8.97 -13.44 -5.94
CA LEU A 146 9.19 -14.40 -4.86
C LEU A 146 10.62 -14.94 -4.88
N ALA A 147 11.15 -15.30 -6.05
CA ALA A 147 12.53 -15.73 -6.23
C ALA A 147 13.51 -14.64 -5.78
N SER A 148 13.41 -13.43 -6.35
CA SER A 148 14.26 -12.30 -5.96
C SER A 148 14.21 -11.99 -4.46
N LEU A 149 13.06 -12.18 -3.81
CA LEU A 149 12.92 -11.97 -2.36
C LEU A 149 13.50 -13.12 -1.53
N ARG A 150 13.44 -14.37 -1.99
CA ARG A 150 14.12 -15.51 -1.37
C ARG A 150 15.64 -15.34 -1.46
N ASP A 151 16.16 -14.95 -2.63
CA ASP A 151 17.59 -14.69 -2.83
C ASP A 151 18.07 -13.52 -1.95
N LEU A 152 17.27 -12.45 -1.87
CA LEU A 152 17.53 -11.34 -0.96
C LEU A 152 17.58 -11.83 0.50
N VAL A 153 16.56 -12.52 1.01
CA VAL A 153 16.55 -13.02 2.40
C VAL A 153 17.70 -14.00 2.66
N GLY A 154 17.97 -14.94 1.74
CA GLY A 154 19.09 -15.87 1.82
C GLY A 154 20.43 -15.16 1.96
N SER A 155 20.68 -14.15 1.13
CA SER A 155 21.91 -13.32 1.21
C SER A 155 22.06 -12.51 2.52
N TRP A 156 21.03 -12.48 3.37
CA TRP A 156 21.05 -11.79 4.67
C TRP A 156 21.15 -12.72 5.87
N ILE A 157 20.87 -14.04 5.73
CA ILE A 157 20.93 -15.00 6.83
C ILE A 157 22.35 -15.09 7.41
N ASP A 158 23.40 -15.00 6.60
CA ASP A 158 24.80 -15.09 7.04
C ASP A 158 25.52 -13.75 7.22
N LYS A 159 24.85 -12.63 6.95
CA LYS A 159 25.42 -11.30 7.20
C LYS A 159 25.51 -11.04 8.71
N ARG A 160 26.70 -10.62 9.16
CA ARG A 160 26.93 -10.13 10.53
C ARG A 160 26.77 -8.62 10.66
N LYS A 161 27.07 -7.86 9.60
CA LYS A 161 26.96 -6.40 9.52
C LYS A 161 26.24 -5.99 8.24
N CYS A 162 25.51 -4.88 8.31
CA CYS A 162 24.86 -4.25 7.17
C CYS A 162 24.95 -2.72 7.28
N VAL A 163 24.62 -1.99 6.21
CA VAL A 163 24.41 -0.54 6.26
C VAL A 163 22.92 -0.26 6.50
N LYS A 164 22.57 0.79 7.27
CA LYS A 164 21.17 1.16 7.55
C LYS A 164 20.32 1.28 6.29
N ARG A 165 20.86 1.85 5.21
CA ARG A 165 20.19 1.91 3.89
C ARG A 165 19.75 0.53 3.39
N ASP A 166 20.62 -0.46 3.48
CA ASP A 166 20.34 -1.81 2.98
C ASP A 166 19.28 -2.50 3.84
N LEU A 167 19.33 -2.29 5.16
CA LEU A 167 18.33 -2.81 6.10
C LEU A 167 16.95 -2.20 5.82
N LEU A 168 16.87 -0.91 5.56
CA LEU A 168 15.63 -0.24 5.16
C LEU A 168 15.11 -0.75 3.80
N SER A 169 16.00 -1.07 2.86
CA SER A 169 15.64 -1.70 1.59
C SER A 169 15.01 -3.10 1.78
N LEU A 170 15.65 -3.94 2.61
CA LEU A 170 15.11 -5.26 2.99
C LEU A 170 13.74 -5.14 3.68
N ILE A 171 13.61 -4.22 4.65
CA ILE A 171 12.34 -3.95 5.34
C ILE A 171 11.26 -3.51 4.34
N GLY A 172 11.61 -2.70 3.33
CA GLY A 172 10.71 -2.31 2.24
C GLY A 172 10.16 -3.52 1.49
N SER A 173 11.04 -4.40 1.02
CA SER A 173 10.66 -5.60 0.27
C SER A 173 9.82 -6.58 1.11
N LEU A 174 10.18 -6.83 2.37
CA LEU A 174 9.39 -7.66 3.29
C LEU A 174 8.06 -7.00 3.68
N SER A 175 8.02 -5.67 3.79
CA SER A 175 6.79 -4.89 4.04
C SER A 175 5.83 -4.90 2.85
N PHE A 176 6.33 -5.05 1.62
CA PHE A 176 5.50 -5.37 0.46
C PHE A 176 4.98 -6.82 0.56
N ALA A 177 5.86 -7.79 0.82
CA ALA A 177 5.50 -9.20 0.91
C ALA A 177 4.43 -9.50 1.97
N ARG A 178 4.41 -8.79 3.10
CA ARG A 178 3.39 -8.93 4.16
C ARG A 178 1.94 -8.71 3.68
N LYS A 179 1.74 -8.05 2.53
CA LYS A 179 0.42 -7.90 1.92
C LYS A 179 -0.19 -9.27 1.60
N VAL A 180 0.65 -10.21 1.14
CA VAL A 180 0.31 -11.61 0.83
C VAL A 180 0.61 -12.52 2.02
N ILE A 181 1.80 -12.41 2.61
CA ILE A 181 2.30 -13.29 3.68
C ILE A 181 1.95 -12.68 5.04
N LYS A 182 0.73 -12.94 5.52
CA LYS A 182 0.21 -12.31 6.75
C LYS A 182 1.06 -12.57 8.02
N PRO A 183 1.56 -13.80 8.29
CA PRO A 183 2.33 -14.07 9.52
C PRO A 183 3.64 -13.27 9.61
N GLY A 184 4.30 -13.01 8.47
CA GLY A 184 5.57 -12.27 8.42
C GLY A 184 5.52 -10.88 9.04
N ARG A 185 4.32 -10.27 9.20
CA ARG A 185 4.14 -8.94 9.79
C ARG A 185 4.76 -8.81 11.19
N ILE A 186 4.69 -9.83 12.05
CA ILE A 186 5.19 -9.72 13.44
C ILE A 186 6.73 -9.65 13.47
N PHE A 187 7.38 -10.37 12.55
CA PHE A 187 8.84 -10.44 12.39
C PHE A 187 9.45 -9.18 11.72
N LEU A 188 8.62 -8.24 11.25
CA LEU A 188 9.11 -6.93 10.78
C LEU A 188 9.46 -5.99 11.93
N ARG A 189 8.84 -6.14 13.11
CA ARG A 189 8.96 -5.11 14.15
C ARG A 189 10.40 -4.97 14.64
N ARG A 190 11.07 -6.08 14.90
CA ARG A 190 12.46 -6.11 15.36
C ARG A 190 13.47 -5.67 14.28
N LEU A 191 13.19 -5.90 12.99
CA LEU A 191 13.96 -5.31 11.89
C LEU A 191 13.82 -3.78 11.86
N ILE A 192 12.61 -3.25 12.03
CA ILE A 192 12.34 -1.81 12.10
C ILE A 192 13.04 -1.19 13.32
N ASP A 193 12.90 -1.80 14.50
CA ASP A 193 13.56 -1.31 15.72
C ASP A 193 15.10 -1.32 15.57
N LEU A 194 15.67 -2.36 14.95
CA LEU A 194 17.10 -2.41 14.60
C LEU A 194 17.50 -1.21 13.71
N SER A 195 16.66 -0.81 12.74
CA SER A 195 16.94 0.34 11.87
C SER A 195 16.93 1.71 12.58
N THR A 196 16.34 1.80 13.77
CA THR A 196 16.31 3.03 14.58
C THR A 196 17.53 3.20 15.48
N THR A 197 18.32 2.13 15.70
CA THR A 197 19.51 2.15 16.57
C THR A 197 20.60 3.13 16.14
N VAL A 198 20.69 3.45 14.84
CA VAL A 198 21.65 4.40 14.28
C VAL A 198 20.92 5.52 13.52
N SER A 199 21.46 6.73 13.57
CA SER A 199 20.86 7.91 12.96
C SER A 199 20.97 7.93 11.43
N LYS A 200 22.19 8.07 10.89
CA LYS A 200 22.44 8.30 9.46
C LYS A 200 22.33 7.02 8.61
N LEU A 201 21.94 7.18 7.34
CA LEU A 201 21.70 6.06 6.41
C LEU A 201 22.94 5.24 6.04
N HIS A 202 24.14 5.81 6.15
CA HIS A 202 25.41 5.14 5.84
C HIS A 202 26.09 4.50 7.07
N HIS A 203 25.48 4.59 8.26
CA HIS A 203 26.03 3.93 9.44
C HIS A 203 25.86 2.39 9.32
N HIS A 204 26.86 1.67 9.82
CA HIS A 204 26.81 0.22 9.94
C HIS A 204 26.02 -0.20 11.16
N ILE A 205 25.37 -1.36 11.06
CA ILE A 205 24.59 -2.00 12.12
C ILE A 205 25.00 -3.48 12.18
N ASP A 206 25.32 -3.96 13.38
CA ASP A 206 25.48 -5.37 13.68
C ASP A 206 24.12 -6.08 13.69
N ILE A 207 24.01 -7.23 13.01
CA ILE A 207 22.77 -8.00 12.93
C ILE A 207 22.73 -8.97 14.12
N PRO A 208 21.86 -8.74 15.12
CA PRO A 208 21.80 -9.60 16.30
C PRO A 208 21.24 -10.98 15.94
N PHE A 209 21.60 -12.00 16.74
CA PHE A 209 21.14 -13.38 16.55
C PHE A 209 19.61 -13.48 16.44
N SER A 210 18.88 -12.72 17.25
CA SER A 210 17.42 -12.62 17.17
C SER A 210 16.95 -12.27 15.75
N VAL A 211 17.50 -11.21 15.15
CA VAL A 211 17.10 -10.77 13.80
C VAL A 211 17.46 -11.79 12.72
N ARG A 212 18.55 -12.53 12.87
CA ARG A 212 18.86 -13.66 11.96
C ARG A 212 17.77 -14.73 11.99
N LEU A 213 17.20 -15.03 13.15
CA LEU A 213 16.09 -15.98 13.29
C LEU A 213 14.80 -15.47 12.62
N ASP A 214 14.50 -14.17 12.68
CA ASP A 214 13.37 -13.59 11.94
C ASP A 214 13.54 -13.78 10.43
N LEU A 215 14.78 -13.67 9.93
CA LEU A 215 15.09 -13.90 8.52
C LEU A 215 14.96 -15.38 8.13
N CYS A 216 15.33 -16.31 9.02
CA CYS A 216 15.04 -17.73 8.83
C CYS A 216 13.53 -18.00 8.77
N MET A 217 12.74 -17.46 9.71
CA MET A 217 11.27 -17.56 9.69
C MET A 217 10.69 -16.95 8.41
N TRP A 218 11.22 -15.81 7.94
CA TRP A 218 10.82 -15.22 6.66
C TRP A 218 11.11 -16.14 5.46
N SER A 219 12.25 -16.84 5.43
CA SER A 219 12.58 -17.83 4.40
C SER A 219 11.56 -18.98 4.37
N GLU A 220 11.16 -19.47 5.55
CA GLU A 220 10.12 -20.50 5.68
C GLU A 220 8.75 -19.99 5.21
N PHE A 221 8.34 -18.77 5.58
CA PHE A 221 7.07 -18.20 5.13
C PHE A 221 7.05 -17.89 3.62
N LEU A 222 8.16 -17.44 3.04
CA LEU A 222 8.32 -17.27 1.59
C LEU A 222 8.23 -18.62 0.84
N SER A 223 8.48 -19.72 1.52
CA SER A 223 8.38 -21.07 0.97
C SER A 223 6.97 -21.65 1.11
N SER A 224 6.32 -21.44 2.26
CA SER A 224 5.08 -22.15 2.65
C SER A 224 3.78 -21.33 2.66
N TRP A 225 3.83 -19.98 2.59
CA TRP A 225 2.63 -19.12 2.69
C TRP A 225 2.26 -18.36 1.41
N ASN A 226 3.06 -18.47 0.33
CA ASN A 226 2.72 -17.80 -0.93
C ASN A 226 1.52 -18.50 -1.59
N GLY A 227 0.42 -17.79 -1.80
CA GLY A 227 -0.84 -18.38 -2.31
C GLY A 227 -1.72 -19.03 -1.25
N CYS A 228 -1.32 -19.07 0.02
CA CYS A 228 -2.17 -19.58 1.12
C CYS A 228 -3.17 -18.56 1.66
N SER A 229 -3.01 -17.28 1.30
CA SER A 229 -3.95 -16.21 1.66
C SER A 229 -5.17 -16.23 0.75
N ILE A 230 -6.29 -16.74 1.29
CA ILE A 230 -7.64 -16.48 0.79
C ILE A 230 -7.83 -14.95 0.68
N LEU A 231 -8.51 -14.47 -0.36
CA LEU A 231 -8.90 -13.06 -0.48
C LEU A 231 -9.56 -12.59 0.83
N PRO A 232 -8.96 -11.64 1.56
CA PRO A 232 -9.29 -11.43 2.97
C PRO A 232 -10.70 -10.89 3.18
N ASP A 233 -11.33 -11.35 4.25
CA ASP A 233 -12.54 -10.74 4.79
C ASP A 233 -12.32 -9.26 5.14
N PRO A 234 -13.39 -8.44 5.20
CA PRO A 234 -13.28 -7.08 5.70
C PRO A 234 -12.83 -7.14 7.16
N PRO A 235 -12.08 -6.14 7.66
CA PRO A 235 -11.72 -6.09 9.07
C PRO A 235 -13.00 -6.05 9.92
N VAL A 236 -13.25 -7.13 10.67
CA VAL A 236 -14.38 -7.22 11.59
C VAL A 236 -13.99 -6.54 12.90
N SER A 237 -14.93 -5.82 13.52
CA SER A 237 -14.69 -5.15 14.80
C SER A 237 -14.40 -6.17 15.92
N SER A 238 -13.53 -5.79 16.86
CA SER A 238 -13.10 -6.63 17.99
C SER A 238 -14.25 -7.20 18.83
N VAL A 239 -15.40 -6.50 18.85
CA VAL A 239 -16.64 -6.88 19.55
C VAL A 239 -17.19 -8.25 19.09
N SER A 240 -16.80 -8.73 17.91
CA SER A 240 -17.31 -9.96 17.28
C SER A 240 -16.26 -11.08 17.14
N LEU A 241 -15.11 -10.94 17.80
CA LEU A 241 -14.00 -11.89 17.74
C LEU A 241 -13.73 -12.49 19.13
N SER A 242 -14.13 -13.75 19.34
CA SER A 242 -13.69 -14.53 20.50
C SER A 242 -12.40 -15.30 20.16
N LEU A 243 -11.33 -14.96 20.88
CA LEU A 243 -10.03 -15.62 20.81
C LEU A 243 -9.89 -16.55 22.01
N SER A 244 -9.66 -17.83 21.77
CA SER A 244 -9.36 -18.80 22.84
C SER A 244 -8.05 -19.48 22.54
N SER A 245 -7.05 -19.28 23.40
CA SER A 245 -5.74 -19.93 23.30
C SER A 245 -5.55 -20.92 24.44
N ASP A 246 -5.14 -22.14 24.11
CA ASP A 246 -4.70 -23.15 25.06
C ASP A 246 -3.20 -23.42 24.87
N ALA A 247 -2.48 -23.52 25.98
CA ALA A 247 -1.01 -23.63 26.02
C ALA A 247 -0.60 -24.78 26.94
N SER A 248 0.09 -25.76 26.36
CA SER A 248 0.70 -26.88 27.07
C SER A 248 2.21 -26.88 26.85
N PHE A 249 2.94 -27.58 27.73
CA PHE A 249 4.39 -27.82 27.61
C PHE A 249 4.81 -28.54 26.29
N LYS A 250 3.86 -28.97 25.45
CA LYS A 250 4.11 -29.62 24.15
C LYS A 250 3.41 -28.93 22.96
N GLY A 251 2.71 -27.81 23.16
CA GLY A 251 1.82 -27.24 22.13
C GLY A 251 1.12 -25.96 22.55
N LEU A 252 1.20 -24.90 21.73
CA LEU A 252 0.29 -23.76 21.77
C LEU A 252 -0.76 -23.93 20.66
N ARG A 253 -2.04 -23.87 21.00
CA ARG A 253 -3.16 -23.92 20.05
C ARG A 253 -4.02 -22.67 20.23
N VAL A 254 -4.31 -21.98 19.12
CA VAL A 254 -5.13 -20.77 19.12
C VAL A 254 -6.35 -21.00 18.24
N PHE A 255 -7.53 -20.86 18.84
CA PHE A 255 -8.82 -20.98 18.18
C PHE A 255 -9.36 -19.59 17.86
N PHE A 256 -9.74 -19.39 16.59
CA PHE A 256 -10.49 -18.22 16.13
C PHE A 256 -11.95 -18.61 15.97
N PHE A 257 -12.83 -18.07 16.81
CA PHE A 257 -14.26 -18.19 16.62
C PHE A 257 -14.78 -16.95 15.90
N LYS A 258 -15.23 -17.15 14.66
CA LYS A 258 -16.06 -16.18 13.94
C LYS A 258 -17.49 -16.71 13.96
N ALA A 259 -18.47 -15.86 14.28
CA ALA A 259 -19.85 -16.25 14.58
C ALA A 259 -20.66 -16.90 13.42
N ASN A 260 -20.03 -17.29 12.31
CA ASN A 260 -20.63 -18.02 11.19
C ASN A 260 -19.60 -18.87 10.39
N GLY A 261 -18.53 -19.38 11.02
CA GLY A 261 -17.62 -20.31 10.34
C GLY A 261 -16.35 -20.68 11.11
N PHE A 262 -15.94 -21.95 11.03
CA PHE A 262 -14.70 -22.46 11.61
C PHE A 262 -13.49 -22.13 10.74
N LEU A 263 -12.41 -21.64 11.36
CA LEU A 263 -11.09 -21.54 10.72
C LEU A 263 -10.04 -22.20 11.61
N ILE A 264 -9.63 -23.42 11.23
CA ILE A 264 -8.67 -24.23 12.02
C ILE A 264 -7.24 -23.81 11.63
N LEU A 265 -6.59 -23.03 12.49
CA LEU A 265 -5.14 -22.76 12.43
C LEU A 265 -4.39 -23.76 13.31
N GLY A 266 -4.18 -24.96 12.79
CA GLY A 266 -3.33 -25.97 13.41
C GLY A 266 -1.86 -25.69 13.15
N LEU A 267 -1.17 -25.05 14.11
CA LEU A 267 0.30 -24.99 14.12
C LEU A 267 0.85 -26.20 14.87
N THR A 268 1.40 -27.18 14.16
CA THR A 268 2.18 -28.27 14.74
C THR A 268 3.60 -27.78 15.08
N ILE A 269 4.08 -28.12 16.27
CA ILE A 269 5.40 -27.67 16.73
C ILE A 269 6.52 -28.48 16.08
N CYS A 270 7.36 -27.79 15.29
CA CYS A 270 8.78 -28.12 15.15
C CYS A 270 9.72 -26.92 15.40
N GLN A 271 9.24 -25.66 15.28
CA GLN A 271 10.06 -24.44 15.47
C GLN A 271 9.67 -23.52 16.66
N VAL A 272 8.76 -23.92 17.56
CA VAL A 272 8.29 -23.05 18.67
C VAL A 272 9.25 -23.06 19.89
N LEU A 273 10.28 -23.90 19.91
CA LEU A 273 11.19 -24.00 21.06
C LEU A 273 11.99 -22.72 21.37
N LEU A 274 12.15 -21.82 20.39
CA LEU A 274 12.92 -20.59 20.57
C LEU A 274 12.11 -19.39 21.06
N THR A 275 10.78 -19.38 20.91
CA THR A 275 9.94 -18.27 21.39
C THR A 275 9.63 -18.36 22.88
N LEU A 276 9.70 -19.56 23.48
CA LEU A 276 9.39 -19.78 24.90
C LEU A 276 10.52 -19.35 25.87
N LEU A 277 11.78 -19.28 25.43
CA LEU A 277 12.88 -18.78 26.27
C LEU A 277 12.87 -17.26 26.48
N CYS A 278 12.15 -16.48 25.65
CA CYS A 278 12.06 -15.02 25.79
C CYS A 278 10.82 -14.52 26.54
N LEU A 279 9.86 -15.39 26.88
CA LEU A 279 8.57 -14.98 27.46
C LEU A 279 8.41 -15.30 28.96
N ASN A 280 9.33 -16.08 29.54
CA ASN A 280 9.39 -16.28 31.00
C ASN A 280 10.11 -15.12 31.71
N SER A 281 9.54 -13.91 31.66
CA SER A 281 9.62 -12.86 32.70
C SER A 281 8.83 -11.60 32.31
N LEU A 282 7.81 -11.27 33.10
CA LEU A 282 7.04 -10.00 33.18
C LEU A 282 6.07 -9.63 32.02
N LEU A 283 4.77 -9.81 32.33
CA LEU A 283 3.59 -8.95 32.06
C LEU A 283 3.45 -8.33 30.64
N PHE A 284 2.37 -8.54 29.86
CA PHE A 284 1.06 -9.16 30.12
C PHE A 284 0.24 -8.62 31.31
N MET A 285 0.29 -7.31 31.57
CA MET A 285 -0.73 -6.52 32.28
C MET A 285 -0.35 -5.03 32.21
N LEU A 286 -0.84 -4.30 31.20
CA LEU A 286 -1.06 -2.84 31.16
C LEU A 286 -1.41 -2.37 29.73
N HIS A 287 -2.68 -2.54 29.31
CA HIS A 287 -3.29 -1.69 28.27
C HIS A 287 -4.81 -1.82 28.28
N PHE A 288 -5.49 -1.07 29.15
CA PHE A 288 -6.94 -0.89 29.12
C PHE A 288 -7.32 0.49 29.67
N GLN A 289 -7.59 1.45 28.78
CA GLN A 289 -8.71 2.42 28.82
C GLN A 289 -8.63 3.38 27.60
N PRO A 290 -9.73 4.07 27.23
CA PRO A 290 -10.05 4.30 25.82
C PRO A 290 -9.82 5.73 25.32
N LEU A 291 -9.76 5.91 23.99
CA LEU A 291 -10.01 7.22 23.38
C LEU A 291 -11.51 7.54 23.44
N ALA A 292 -11.88 8.54 24.23
CA ALA A 292 -13.15 9.24 24.13
C ALA A 292 -13.10 10.35 23.05
N SER A 293 -14.27 10.85 22.67
CA SER A 293 -14.48 11.82 21.59
C SER A 293 -13.92 13.24 21.88
N PRO A 294 -13.54 14.02 20.85
CA PRO A 294 -12.95 15.34 21.03
C PRO A 294 -14.00 16.46 21.08
N TRP A 295 -14.50 16.78 22.28
CA TRP A 295 -15.14 18.08 22.58
C TRP A 295 -14.79 18.54 24.00
N SER A 296 -13.67 19.26 24.14
CA SER A 296 -13.50 20.35 25.13
C SER A 296 -12.12 21.01 24.99
N THR A 297 -12.10 22.33 25.09
CA THR A 297 -10.90 23.16 25.06
C THR A 297 -10.28 23.31 26.44
N SER A 298 -8.94 23.25 26.53
CA SER A 298 -8.18 24.03 27.50
C SER A 298 -6.78 24.36 26.97
N ARG A 299 -6.39 25.62 27.13
CA ARG A 299 -5.04 26.14 26.80
C ARG A 299 -4.09 25.87 27.96
N LEU A 300 -2.80 25.73 27.68
CA LEU A 300 -1.74 26.30 28.53
C LEU A 300 -0.47 26.56 27.68
N PHE A 301 0.14 27.73 27.90
CA PHE A 301 1.35 28.18 27.22
C PHE A 301 2.61 27.68 27.94
N SER A 302 3.67 27.36 27.19
CA SER A 302 5.04 27.74 27.55
C SER A 302 5.93 27.80 26.30
N THR A 303 6.90 28.72 26.33
CA THR A 303 7.68 29.19 25.17
C THR A 303 8.93 28.34 24.89
N PRO A 304 9.34 28.14 23.62
CA PRO A 304 10.63 27.54 23.29
C PRO A 304 11.75 28.60 23.29
N THR A 305 12.86 28.32 23.96
CA THR A 305 14.11 29.08 23.84
C THR A 305 14.92 28.64 22.63
N THR A 306 15.07 29.56 21.68
CA THR A 306 16.17 29.67 20.71
C THR A 306 17.54 29.70 21.44
N SER A 307 18.73 29.46 20.84
CA SER A 307 19.20 29.19 19.46
C SER A 307 20.64 28.57 19.59
N GLN A 308 21.55 28.39 18.62
CA GLN A 308 21.78 28.92 17.25
C GLN A 308 22.56 27.89 16.41
N LEU A 309 22.55 28.05 15.07
CA LEU A 309 23.78 28.40 14.32
C LEU A 309 23.46 28.76 12.85
N SER A 310 23.74 30.01 12.49
CA SER A 310 24.03 30.48 11.12
C SER A 310 25.13 31.53 11.24
N PRO A 311 26.00 31.70 10.24
CA PRO A 311 25.79 32.76 9.24
C PRO A 311 26.11 32.27 7.81
N SER A 312 25.70 32.89 6.70
CA SER A 312 25.08 34.19 6.39
C SER A 312 24.25 34.02 5.09
N GLY A 313 23.25 34.83 4.74
CA GLY A 313 22.68 35.98 5.43
C GLY A 313 22.18 37.04 4.43
N LEU A 314 20.89 37.04 4.09
CA LEU A 314 20.16 38.25 3.69
C LEU A 314 18.64 38.02 3.76
N LEU A 315 17.95 38.84 4.53
CA LEU A 315 16.49 38.86 4.65
C LEU A 315 15.88 39.69 3.52
N VAL A 316 14.93 39.12 2.80
CA VAL A 316 13.92 39.87 2.05
C VAL A 316 12.55 39.27 2.39
N LEU A 317 11.71 40.06 3.05
CA LEU A 317 10.29 39.75 3.27
C LEU A 317 9.50 40.01 1.98
N PRO A 318 8.56 39.14 1.61
CA PRO A 318 7.37 39.59 0.91
C PRO A 318 6.06 39.03 1.49
N ARG A 319 5.19 39.97 1.86
CA ARG A 319 3.72 39.96 1.73
C ARG A 319 3.04 38.60 1.52
N ILE A 320 2.37 38.11 2.57
CA ILE A 320 1.24 37.18 2.42
C ILE A 320 0.13 37.89 1.65
N ASN A 321 -0.31 37.30 0.54
CA ASN A 321 -1.45 37.77 -0.23
C ASN A 321 -2.09 36.59 -0.97
N LYS A 322 -3.44 36.53 -1.00
CA LYS A 322 -4.27 35.54 -1.73
C LYS A 322 -4.19 34.08 -1.18
N LEU A 323 -5.22 33.23 -1.28
CA LEU A 323 -6.60 33.39 -1.78
C LEU A 323 -7.48 32.36 -1.04
N TRP A 324 -8.63 32.76 -0.48
CA TRP A 324 -9.65 31.83 -0.01
C TRP A 324 -10.60 31.50 -1.17
N VAL A 325 -10.67 30.23 -1.58
CA VAL A 325 -11.76 29.73 -2.42
C VAL A 325 -12.84 29.19 -1.50
N SER A 326 -14.00 29.83 -1.49
CA SER A 326 -15.17 29.40 -0.74
C SER A 326 -15.91 28.31 -1.52
N CYS A 327 -16.00 27.10 -0.97
CA CYS A 327 -16.96 26.11 -1.45
C CYS A 327 -18.37 26.52 -0.99
N ALA A 328 -19.15 27.12 -1.89
CA ALA A 328 -20.56 27.39 -1.65
C ALA A 328 -21.37 26.09 -1.74
N ASN A 329 -22.24 25.87 -0.76
CA ASN A 329 -23.16 24.74 -0.73
C ASN A 329 -24.16 24.82 -1.88
N PHE A 330 -24.33 23.74 -2.64
CA PHE A 330 -25.40 23.60 -3.63
C PHE A 330 -26.48 22.65 -3.10
N SER A 331 -27.41 23.18 -2.30
CA SER A 331 -28.63 22.48 -1.90
C SER A 331 -29.77 23.49 -1.69
N SER A 332 -30.98 23.07 -2.06
CA SER A 332 -32.24 23.86 -2.10
C SER A 332 -32.26 25.07 -3.05
N LEU A 333 -33.05 24.98 -4.13
CA LEU A 333 -34.26 25.78 -4.35
C LEU A 333 -34.89 25.44 -5.72
N LEU A 334 -35.90 24.55 -5.69
CA LEU A 334 -37.13 24.72 -6.47
C LEU A 334 -38.01 25.71 -5.67
N PRO A 335 -38.78 26.62 -6.28
CA PRO A 335 -39.96 26.22 -7.06
C PRO A 335 -40.26 27.07 -8.33
N GLY A 336 -41.18 26.59 -9.16
CA GLY A 336 -41.68 27.28 -10.35
C GLY A 336 -42.10 26.28 -11.43
#